data_AF-B8M975-F1
#
_entry.id   AF-B8M975-F1
#
_cell.length_a   1.000
_cell.length_b   1.000
_cell.length_c   1.000
_cell.angle_alpha   90.00
_cell.angle_beta   90.00
_cell.angle_gamma   90.00
#
_symmetry.space_group_name_H-M   'P 1'
#
loop_
_entity.id
_entity.type
_entity.pdbx_description
1 polymer ?
#
loop_
_entity_poly.entity_id
_entity_poly.type
_entity_poly.pdbx_seq_one_letter_code
_entity_poly.pdbx_strand_id
1 'polypeptide(L)'
;MQLYDYLAQIYVFIQNPVRRTGFGLLYYCLPFIVSSAAVLNALLSVVATHRILISGRGNERHKSDLVAAYYHHKVQTIQIVNESLARQPNNITFDVQVAIAILGIVEYTTGSLDNAQKHMAGLQVIMDANGGTIGAPPDHYSALGIVKIANMLISNDQHDHPMNNERRMLDGILTKLPGDCHPSIPSMFHSLKHLSTTMPRNPAVTIAQQSSWLDQLNITELQMHQIIENELISQTDALTTPFVTSRVYPIAGSIFLCLWLRQLSIQSNVLDYLVDSLIYALDEIEHEQQYPSVILLWLLFVGGAAAEGRRTRQWFLGRLSNAVQTLNLDSWRRVKNVLEALPYVDECDEYLRRIWEELERSTIE
;
A
#
# COMPACT_ATOMS: atom_id res chain seq x y z
N MET A 1 0.94 -11.21 -21.96
CA MET A 1 -0.31 -10.96 -21.22
C MET A 1 -0.04 -10.95 -19.71
N GLN A 2 0.46 -12.04 -19.11
CA GLN A 2 0.81 -12.08 -17.67
C GLN A 2 1.82 -11.02 -17.20
N LEU A 3 2.91 -10.78 -17.94
CA LEU A 3 3.89 -9.73 -17.58
C LEU A 3 3.30 -8.30 -17.69
N TYR A 4 2.34 -8.10 -18.59
CA TYR A 4 1.65 -6.82 -18.76
C TYR A 4 0.67 -6.55 -17.62
N ASP A 5 -0.13 -7.56 -17.26
CA ASP A 5 -1.03 -7.48 -16.10
C ASP A 5 -0.24 -7.30 -14.80
N TYR A 6 0.95 -7.90 -14.71
CA TYR A 6 1.85 -7.79 -13.58
C TYR A 6 2.59 -6.45 -13.50
N LEU A 7 3.05 -5.90 -14.62
CA LEU A 7 3.66 -4.56 -14.68
C LEU A 7 2.60 -3.47 -14.46
N ALA A 8 1.34 -3.70 -14.85
CA ALA A 8 0.21 -2.84 -14.48
C ALA A 8 -0.09 -2.88 -12.98
N GLN A 9 0.18 -3.99 -12.30
CA GLN A 9 0.08 -4.11 -10.84
C GLN A 9 1.23 -3.38 -10.14
N ILE A 10 2.47 -3.49 -10.64
CA ILE A 10 3.62 -2.69 -10.17
C ILE A 10 3.41 -1.19 -10.38
N TYR A 11 2.77 -0.82 -11.49
CA TYR A 11 2.54 0.56 -11.89
C TYR A 11 1.72 1.36 -10.88
N VAL A 12 0.77 0.70 -10.21
CA VAL A 12 0.01 1.28 -9.11
C VAL A 12 0.93 1.93 -8.08
N PHE A 13 2.04 1.26 -7.72
CA PHE A 13 2.96 1.69 -6.66
C PHE A 13 3.83 2.90 -7.02
N ILE A 14 3.95 3.25 -8.31
CA ILE A 14 4.91 4.26 -8.80
C ILE A 14 4.18 5.53 -9.28
N GLN A 15 2.84 5.53 -9.39
CA GLN A 15 2.10 6.66 -9.96
C GLN A 15 1.89 7.85 -9.03
N ASN A 16 2.19 9.03 -9.59
CA ASN A 16 1.79 10.36 -9.15
C ASN A 16 0.26 10.52 -9.31
N PRO A 17 -0.48 10.97 -8.29
CA PRO A 17 -1.95 11.00 -8.34
C PRO A 17 -2.54 12.08 -9.25
N VAL A 18 -1.70 12.88 -9.90
CA VAL A 18 -2.14 14.00 -10.75
C VAL A 18 -2.12 13.57 -12.21
N ARG A 19 -3.20 12.90 -12.65
CA ARG A 19 -3.61 12.60 -14.05
C ARG A 19 -2.47 12.50 -15.08
N ARG A 20 -2.04 11.30 -15.47
CA ARG A 20 -1.65 11.00 -16.87
C ARG A 20 -2.02 9.57 -17.25
N THR A 21 -2.63 9.46 -18.43
CA THR A 21 -3.01 8.24 -19.15
C THR A 21 -1.88 7.19 -19.07
N GLY A 22 -2.22 5.90 -18.99
CA GLY A 22 -1.29 4.76 -18.85
C GLY A 22 -0.16 4.63 -19.90
N PHE A 23 0.04 5.63 -20.77
CA PHE A 23 1.08 5.70 -21.78
C PHE A 23 2.48 6.01 -21.22
N GLY A 24 2.63 6.69 -20.07
CA GLY A 24 3.96 6.98 -19.50
C GLY A 24 4.76 5.73 -19.10
N LEU A 25 4.07 4.69 -18.61
CA LEU A 25 4.66 3.42 -18.23
C LEU A 25 5.21 2.66 -19.43
N LEU A 26 4.37 2.46 -20.45
CA LEU A 26 4.67 1.70 -21.66
C LEU A 26 5.81 2.32 -22.46
N TYR A 27 5.87 3.65 -22.51
CA TYR A 27 6.85 4.36 -23.33
C TYR A 27 8.19 4.63 -22.63
N TYR A 28 8.24 4.75 -21.30
CA TYR A 28 9.47 5.18 -20.60
C TYR A 28 9.96 4.19 -19.53
N CYS A 29 9.09 3.70 -18.65
CA CYS A 29 9.51 2.86 -17.52
C CYS A 29 9.67 1.39 -17.90
N LEU A 30 8.75 0.84 -18.69
CA LEU A 30 8.78 -0.56 -19.12
C LEU A 30 10.05 -0.86 -19.93
N PRO A 31 10.44 -0.04 -20.93
CA PRO A 31 11.66 -0.24 -21.68
C PRO A 31 12.90 -0.23 -20.78
N PHE A 32 12.99 0.70 -19.82
CA PHE A 32 14.11 0.73 -18.86
C PHE A 32 14.16 -0.52 -17.97
N ILE A 33 13.02 -0.89 -17.36
CA ILE A 33 12.90 -2.05 -16.47
C ILE A 33 13.30 -3.32 -17.22
N VAL A 34 12.78 -3.54 -18.44
CA VAL A 34 13.09 -4.77 -19.20
C VAL A 34 14.50 -4.75 -19.81
N SER A 35 15.11 -3.57 -19.97
CA SER A 35 16.47 -3.43 -20.49
C SER A 35 17.53 -3.71 -19.42
N SER A 36 17.20 -3.62 -18.13
CA SER A 36 18.11 -3.92 -17.03
C SER A 36 17.68 -5.16 -16.26
N ALA A 37 18.49 -6.22 -16.35
CA ALA A 37 18.29 -7.43 -15.56
C ALA A 37 18.33 -7.14 -14.05
N ALA A 38 19.13 -6.16 -13.60
CA ALA A 38 19.21 -5.77 -12.20
C ALA A 38 17.88 -5.18 -11.71
N VAL A 39 17.36 -4.18 -12.43
CA VAL A 39 16.11 -3.49 -12.07
C VAL A 39 14.92 -4.45 -12.16
N LEU A 40 14.86 -5.28 -13.21
CA LEU A 40 13.77 -6.25 -13.38
C LEU A 40 13.71 -7.25 -12.22
N ASN A 41 14.83 -7.87 -11.86
CA ASN A 41 14.87 -8.82 -10.75
C ASN A 41 14.57 -8.12 -9.41
N ALA A 42 15.09 -6.92 -9.18
CA ALA A 42 14.82 -6.18 -7.95
C ALA A 42 13.32 -5.91 -7.80
N LEU A 43 12.68 -5.47 -8.88
CA LEU A 43 11.26 -5.17 -8.90
C LEU A 43 10.38 -6.42 -8.74
N LEU A 44 10.73 -7.53 -9.40
CA LEU A 44 10.04 -8.81 -9.23
C LEU A 44 10.10 -9.31 -7.78
N SER A 45 11.21 -9.06 -7.08
CA SER A 45 11.32 -9.41 -5.66
C SER A 45 10.39 -8.58 -4.77
N VAL A 46 10.27 -7.26 -5.00
CA VAL A 46 9.29 -6.40 -4.28
C VAL A 46 7.87 -6.90 -4.46
N VAL A 47 7.50 -7.24 -5.70
CA VAL A 47 6.13 -7.67 -5.98
C VAL A 47 5.82 -9.03 -5.39
N ALA A 48 6.79 -9.95 -5.46
CA ALA A 48 6.65 -11.22 -4.78
C ALA A 48 6.41 -10.99 -3.28
N THR A 49 7.19 -10.13 -2.62
CA THR A 49 6.96 -9.73 -1.21
C THR A 49 5.55 -9.18 -1.00
N HIS A 50 5.14 -8.18 -1.78
CA HIS A 50 3.81 -7.57 -1.72
C HIS A 50 2.69 -8.62 -1.82
N ARG A 51 2.81 -9.56 -2.78
CA ARG A 51 1.84 -10.63 -3.01
C ARG A 51 1.86 -11.68 -1.90
N ILE A 52 3.01 -11.98 -1.30
CA ILE A 52 3.10 -12.90 -0.16
C ILE A 52 2.40 -12.30 1.05
N LEU A 53 2.63 -11.01 1.31
CA LEU A 53 2.10 -10.32 2.48
C LEU A 53 0.57 -10.26 2.44
N ILE A 54 -0.01 -9.82 1.32
CA ILE A 54 -1.45 -9.58 1.26
C ILE A 54 -2.27 -10.87 1.07
N SER A 55 -1.69 -11.98 0.61
CA SER A 55 -2.46 -13.12 0.07
C SER A 55 -3.18 -13.98 1.12
N GLY A 56 -2.98 -13.72 2.41
CA GLY A 56 -3.56 -14.55 3.47
C GLY A 56 -3.22 -16.05 3.32
N ARG A 57 -3.90 -16.92 4.08
CA ARG A 57 -3.67 -18.38 4.10
C ARG A 57 -4.41 -19.16 2.99
N GLY A 58 -5.06 -18.48 2.03
CA GLY A 58 -6.01 -19.10 1.11
C GLY A 58 -5.43 -20.07 0.07
N ASN A 59 -4.12 -20.06 -0.19
CA ASN A 59 -3.51 -20.97 -1.17
C ASN A 59 -2.02 -21.23 -0.89
N GLU A 60 -1.71 -22.22 -0.05
CA GLU A 60 -0.34 -22.54 0.37
C GLU A 60 0.63 -22.81 -0.80
N ARG A 61 0.14 -23.43 -1.89
CA ARG A 61 0.96 -23.65 -3.09
C ARG A 61 1.31 -22.35 -3.79
N HIS A 62 0.35 -21.45 -3.97
CA HIS A 62 0.59 -20.14 -4.56
C HIS A 62 1.55 -19.30 -3.70
N LYS A 63 1.40 -19.36 -2.38
CA LYS A 63 2.31 -18.70 -1.43
C LYS A 63 3.73 -19.26 -1.54
N SER A 64 3.89 -20.59 -1.63
CA SER A 64 5.20 -21.24 -1.83
C SER A 64 5.88 -20.79 -3.13
N ASP A 65 5.14 -20.72 -4.23
CA ASP A 65 5.67 -20.27 -5.52
C ASP A 65 6.11 -18.79 -5.48
N LEU A 66 5.33 -17.94 -4.81
CA LEU A 66 5.69 -16.53 -4.61
C LEU A 66 6.93 -16.37 -3.71
N VAL A 67 7.05 -17.17 -2.64
CA VAL A 67 8.23 -17.18 -1.77
C VAL A 67 9.48 -17.61 -2.55
N ALA A 68 9.36 -18.65 -3.40
CA ALA A 68 10.44 -19.07 -4.27
C ALA A 68 10.84 -17.97 -5.27
N ALA A 69 9.85 -17.29 -5.86
CA ALA A 69 10.09 -16.16 -6.76
C ALA A 69 10.78 -14.99 -6.05
N TYR A 70 10.37 -14.64 -4.83
CA TYR A 70 11.00 -13.63 -4.00
C TYR A 70 12.50 -13.90 -3.81
N TYR A 71 12.84 -15.09 -3.30
CA TYR A 71 14.24 -15.45 -3.05
C TYR A 71 15.06 -15.53 -4.34
N HIS A 72 14.50 -16.11 -5.39
CA HIS A 72 15.16 -16.20 -6.69
C HIS A 72 15.54 -14.82 -7.22
N HIS A 73 14.57 -13.91 -7.31
CA HIS A 73 14.79 -12.59 -7.87
C HIS A 73 15.66 -11.70 -6.96
N LYS A 74 15.51 -11.78 -5.64
CA LYS A 74 16.38 -11.07 -4.69
C LYS A 74 17.85 -11.49 -4.85
N VAL A 75 18.12 -12.80 -4.92
CA VAL A 75 19.49 -13.33 -5.09
C VAL A 75 20.06 -12.92 -6.44
N GLN A 76 19.28 -13.00 -7.52
CA GLN A 76 19.72 -12.55 -8.85
C GLN A 76 20.12 -11.06 -8.85
N THR A 77 19.33 -10.20 -8.22
CA THR A 77 19.68 -8.78 -8.09
C THR A 77 21.00 -8.57 -7.36
N ILE A 78 21.20 -9.24 -6.21
CA ILE A 78 22.43 -9.13 -5.43
C ILE A 78 23.65 -9.60 -6.26
N GLN A 79 23.51 -10.70 -7.01
CA GLN A 79 24.57 -11.20 -7.89
C GLN A 79 24.95 -10.18 -8.94
N ILE A 80 23.97 -9.59 -9.64
CA ILE A 80 24.22 -8.59 -10.69
C ILE A 80 24.87 -7.33 -10.11
N VAL A 81 24.40 -6.86 -8.95
CA VAL A 81 24.99 -5.71 -8.25
C VAL A 81 26.45 -5.98 -7.89
N ASN A 82 26.74 -7.13 -7.27
CA ASN A 82 28.10 -7.50 -6.86
C ASN A 82 29.05 -7.64 -8.06
N GLU A 83 28.58 -8.23 -9.16
CA GLU A 83 29.35 -8.31 -10.40
C GLU A 83 29.66 -6.94 -11.00
N SER A 84 28.68 -6.03 -10.96
CA SER A 84 28.86 -4.65 -11.43
C SER A 84 29.91 -3.90 -10.61
N LEU A 85 29.82 -4.02 -9.27
CA LEU A 85 30.79 -3.46 -8.33
C LEU A 85 32.20 -4.01 -8.53
N ALA A 86 32.33 -5.31 -8.80
CA ALA A 86 33.62 -5.94 -9.05
C ALA A 86 34.25 -5.49 -10.38
N ARG A 87 33.44 -5.24 -11.42
CA ARG A 87 33.94 -4.83 -12.74
C ARG A 87 34.30 -3.34 -12.82
N GLN A 88 33.45 -2.47 -12.27
CA GLN A 88 33.57 -1.02 -12.43
C GLN A 88 33.27 -0.27 -11.12
N PRO A 89 34.12 -0.39 -10.09
CA PRO A 89 33.85 0.13 -8.75
C PRO A 89 33.62 1.65 -8.69
N ASN A 90 34.14 2.40 -9.67
CA ASN A 90 34.06 3.86 -9.73
C ASN A 90 33.13 4.39 -10.84
N ASN A 91 32.36 3.51 -11.50
CA ASN A 91 31.46 3.91 -12.58
C ASN A 91 30.24 2.98 -12.63
N ILE A 92 29.50 2.95 -11.52
CA ILE A 92 28.31 2.09 -11.42
C ILE A 92 27.15 2.71 -12.18
N THR A 93 26.58 1.94 -13.10
CA THR A 93 25.48 2.38 -13.94
C THR A 93 24.22 2.71 -13.11
N PHE A 94 23.42 3.65 -13.62
CA PHE A 94 22.25 4.16 -12.91
C PHE A 94 21.18 3.09 -12.64
N ASP A 95 21.04 2.11 -13.52
CA ASP A 95 20.14 0.97 -13.33
C ASP A 95 20.55 0.07 -12.15
N VAL A 96 21.85 -0.12 -11.92
CA VAL A 96 22.37 -0.83 -10.75
C VAL A 96 22.13 -0.03 -9.46
N GLN A 97 22.28 1.31 -9.51
CA GLN A 97 21.93 2.19 -8.39
C GLN A 97 20.45 2.07 -8.01
N VAL A 98 19.55 2.05 -9.00
CA VAL A 98 18.11 1.84 -8.81
C VAL A 98 17.83 0.46 -8.21
N ALA A 99 18.50 -0.59 -8.70
CA ALA A 99 18.36 -1.94 -8.16
C ALA A 99 18.77 -2.02 -6.67
N ILE A 100 19.83 -1.31 -6.26
CA ILE A 100 20.24 -1.21 -4.85
C ILE A 100 19.19 -0.48 -4.01
N ALA A 101 18.62 0.61 -4.51
CA ALA A 101 17.53 1.31 -3.81
C ALA A 101 16.29 0.41 -3.64
N ILE A 102 15.94 -0.36 -4.67
CA ILE A 102 14.86 -1.34 -4.60
C ILE A 102 15.18 -2.43 -3.57
N LEU A 103 16.41 -2.94 -3.50
CA LEU A 103 16.82 -3.86 -2.43
C LEU A 103 16.69 -3.24 -1.04
N GLY A 104 17.05 -1.96 -0.87
CA GLY A 104 16.83 -1.23 0.38
C GLY A 104 15.35 -1.19 0.77
N ILE A 105 14.46 -0.94 -0.20
CA ILE A 105 13.00 -1.01 0.00
C ILE A 105 12.59 -2.43 0.39
N VAL A 106 13.05 -3.46 -0.32
CA VAL A 106 12.73 -4.87 0.00
C VAL A 106 13.14 -5.22 1.43
N GLU A 107 14.38 -4.95 1.82
CA GLU A 107 14.88 -5.26 3.16
C GLU A 107 14.11 -4.49 4.24
N TYR A 108 13.73 -3.24 3.95
CA TYR A 108 12.89 -2.44 4.82
C TYR A 108 11.45 -2.98 4.91
N THR A 109 10.87 -3.43 3.78
CA THR A 109 9.53 -4.02 3.73
C THR A 109 9.49 -5.42 4.30
N THR A 110 10.66 -6.07 4.45
CA THR A 110 10.79 -7.40 5.06
C THR A 110 11.36 -7.37 6.50
N GLY A 111 11.28 -6.22 7.17
CA GLY A 111 11.70 -6.05 8.57
C GLY A 111 13.21 -6.06 8.84
N SER A 112 14.07 -6.10 7.82
CA SER A 112 15.53 -6.11 7.95
C SER A 112 16.13 -4.69 7.85
N LEU A 113 15.83 -3.85 8.84
CA LEU A 113 16.23 -2.43 8.85
C LEU A 113 17.75 -2.23 8.74
N ASP A 114 18.55 -3.08 9.40
CA ASP A 114 20.01 -3.03 9.34
C ASP A 114 20.52 -3.29 7.91
N ASN A 115 19.94 -4.26 7.20
CA ASN A 115 20.30 -4.52 5.80
C ASN A 115 19.83 -3.38 4.88
N ALA A 116 18.64 -2.83 5.11
CA ALA A 116 18.13 -1.67 4.39
C ALA A 116 19.08 -0.47 4.54
N GLN A 117 19.53 -0.17 5.76
CA GLN A 117 20.50 0.88 6.05
C GLN A 117 21.84 0.64 5.36
N LYS A 118 22.35 -0.61 5.37
CA LYS A 118 23.59 -0.96 4.65
C LYS A 118 23.48 -0.75 3.15
N HIS A 119 22.36 -1.13 2.53
CA HIS A 119 22.12 -0.88 1.10
C HIS A 119 22.12 0.60 0.77
N MET A 120 21.45 1.43 1.59
CA MET A 120 21.40 2.88 1.33
C MET A 120 22.71 3.59 1.63
N ALA A 121 23.43 3.19 2.68
CA ALA A 121 24.77 3.71 2.95
C ALA A 121 25.73 3.39 1.79
N GLY A 122 25.69 2.16 1.27
CA GLY A 122 26.45 1.76 0.10
C GLY A 122 26.05 2.53 -1.16
N LEU A 123 24.74 2.73 -1.38
CA LEU A 123 24.23 3.51 -2.50
C LEU A 123 24.70 4.98 -2.44
N GLN A 124 24.68 5.59 -1.26
CA GLN A 124 25.14 6.97 -1.08
C GLN A 124 26.62 7.12 -1.46
N VAL A 125 27.48 6.19 -1.02
CA VAL A 125 28.89 6.18 -1.40
C VAL A 125 29.08 6.06 -2.92
N ILE A 126 28.28 5.20 -3.58
CA ILE A 126 28.32 5.03 -5.05
C ILE A 126 27.86 6.31 -5.76
N MET A 127 26.79 6.94 -5.28
CA MET A 127 26.27 8.17 -5.86
C MET A 127 27.26 9.33 -5.71
N ASP A 128 27.88 9.47 -4.54
CA ASP A 128 28.90 10.49 -4.29
C ASP A 128 30.13 10.29 -5.19
N ALA A 129 30.57 9.03 -5.37
CA ALA A 129 31.68 8.68 -6.27
C ALA A 129 31.37 8.97 -7.75
N ASN A 130 30.10 8.86 -8.15
CA ASN A 130 29.63 9.15 -9.50
C ASN A 130 29.33 10.65 -9.75
N GLY A 131 29.63 11.54 -8.79
CA GLY A 131 29.37 12.98 -8.92
C GLY A 131 27.95 13.41 -8.49
N GLY A 132 27.27 12.61 -7.68
CA GLY A 132 25.92 12.84 -7.17
C GLY A 132 24.83 12.24 -8.07
N THR A 133 23.65 12.87 -8.13
CA THR A 133 22.58 12.48 -9.08
C THR A 133 22.88 12.87 -10.54
N ILE A 134 24.08 13.40 -10.80
CA ILE A 134 24.55 13.89 -12.10
C ILE A 134 24.93 12.69 -12.96
N GLY A 135 23.92 12.03 -13.52
CA GLY A 135 24.06 10.80 -14.30
C GLY A 135 22.73 10.12 -14.60
N ALA A 136 21.65 10.53 -13.91
CA ALA A 136 20.30 10.14 -14.28
C ALA A 136 19.98 10.67 -15.68
N PRO A 137 19.63 9.80 -16.65
CA PRO A 137 19.16 10.24 -17.95
C PRO A 137 17.95 11.19 -17.79
N PRO A 138 17.84 12.27 -18.58
CA PRO A 138 16.79 13.31 -18.42
C PRO A 138 15.34 12.79 -18.51
N ASP A 139 15.14 11.54 -18.93
CA ASP A 139 13.90 10.83 -19.14
C ASP A 139 13.53 9.84 -18.00
N HIS A 140 14.37 9.69 -16.97
CA HIS A 140 14.22 8.67 -15.93
C HIS A 140 13.82 9.22 -14.54
N TYR A 141 12.94 10.23 -14.49
CA TYR A 141 12.42 10.83 -13.24
C TYR A 141 11.80 9.81 -12.26
N SER A 142 11.20 8.73 -12.78
CA SER A 142 10.57 7.68 -11.98
C SER A 142 11.59 6.88 -11.16
N ALA A 143 12.77 6.63 -11.73
CA ALA A 143 13.85 5.90 -11.08
C ALA A 143 14.53 6.73 -9.98
N LEU A 144 14.63 8.05 -10.18
CA LEU A 144 15.05 8.98 -9.13
C LEU A 144 14.05 9.01 -7.96
N GLY A 145 12.75 8.89 -8.27
CA GLY A 145 11.68 8.74 -7.27
C GLY A 145 11.90 7.52 -6.37
N ILE A 146 12.26 6.36 -6.93
CA ILE A 146 12.54 5.13 -6.16
C ILE A 146 13.69 5.34 -5.16
N VAL A 147 14.79 5.96 -5.60
CA VAL A 147 15.94 6.27 -4.72
C VAL A 147 15.55 7.26 -3.62
N LYS A 148 14.78 8.29 -3.97
CA LYS A 148 14.30 9.28 -3.00
C LYS A 148 13.40 8.64 -1.93
N ILE A 149 12.45 7.80 -2.36
CA ILE A 149 11.56 7.04 -1.48
C ILE A 149 12.39 6.17 -0.54
N ALA A 150 13.32 5.38 -1.06
CA ALA A 150 14.19 4.53 -0.25
C ALA A 150 14.94 5.33 0.84
N ASN A 151 15.47 6.51 0.48
CA ASN A 151 16.13 7.40 1.43
C ASN A 151 15.19 7.89 2.53
N MET A 152 14.01 8.43 2.19
CA MET A 152 13.06 8.97 3.18
C MET A 152 12.53 7.90 4.13
N LEU A 153 12.31 6.69 3.63
CA LEU A 153 11.86 5.54 4.42
C LEU A 153 12.85 5.18 5.51
N ILE A 154 14.14 5.22 5.18
CA ILE A 154 15.20 4.74 6.07
C ILE A 154 15.71 5.87 6.98
N SER A 155 15.54 7.14 6.58
CA SER A 155 15.90 8.31 7.39
C SER A 155 14.83 8.73 8.41
N ASN A 156 13.63 8.16 8.36
CA ASN A 156 12.57 8.25 9.37
C ASN A 156 12.34 9.66 9.95
N ASP A 157 11.89 10.61 9.13
CA ASP A 157 11.51 11.93 9.63
C ASP A 157 10.03 11.90 10.03
N GLN A 158 9.77 11.83 11.34
CA GLN A 158 8.44 11.95 11.91
C GLN A 158 7.89 13.33 11.56
N HIS A 159 6.98 13.38 10.58
CA HIS A 159 6.27 14.60 10.26
C HIS A 159 5.22 14.84 11.34
N ASP A 160 5.56 15.70 12.29
CA ASP A 160 4.64 16.25 13.28
C ASP A 160 3.56 17.08 12.56
N HIS A 161 2.42 16.44 12.31
CA HIS A 161 1.28 17.12 11.73
C HIS A 161 0.54 17.97 12.79
N PRO A 162 0.09 19.19 12.47
CA PRO A 162 -0.69 20.02 13.39
C PRO A 162 -2.01 19.35 13.81
N MET A 163 -2.41 19.55 15.07
CA MET A 163 -3.64 19.00 15.64
C MET A 163 -4.87 19.80 15.20
N ASN A 164 -5.65 19.27 14.25
CA ASN A 164 -6.94 19.84 13.81
C ASN A 164 -8.14 19.10 14.43
N ASN A 165 -9.35 19.69 14.38
CA ASN A 165 -10.58 19.09 14.93
C ASN A 165 -10.91 17.70 14.34
N GLU A 166 -10.62 17.48 13.07
CA GLU A 166 -10.79 16.17 12.41
C GLU A 166 -9.90 15.08 13.03
N ARG A 167 -8.68 15.45 13.46
CA ARG A 167 -7.77 14.53 14.13
C ARG A 167 -8.31 14.10 15.49
N ARG A 168 -8.96 15.00 16.24
CA ARG A 168 -9.60 14.68 17.53
C ARG A 168 -10.76 13.69 17.41
N MET A 169 -11.58 13.82 16.35
CA MET A 169 -12.66 12.85 16.09
C MET A 169 -12.09 11.46 15.76
N LEU A 170 -11.06 11.42 14.90
CA LEU A 170 -10.38 10.18 14.57
C LEU A 170 -9.72 9.55 15.81
N ASP A 171 -9.02 10.34 16.63
CA ASP A 171 -8.41 9.89 17.89
C ASP A 171 -9.45 9.22 18.79
N GLY A 172 -10.62 9.83 18.98
CA GLY A 172 -11.70 9.26 19.79
C GLY A 172 -12.29 7.95 19.24
N ILE A 173 -12.19 7.72 17.93
CA ILE A 173 -12.55 6.44 17.31
C ILE A 173 -11.42 5.42 17.54
N LEU A 174 -10.16 5.82 17.32
CA LEU A 174 -9.00 4.94 17.42
C LEU A 174 -8.71 4.51 18.87
N THR A 175 -9.11 5.30 19.89
CA THR A 175 -9.04 4.87 21.30
C THR A 175 -9.90 3.65 21.62
N LYS A 176 -10.84 3.29 20.75
CA LYS A 176 -11.69 2.10 20.89
C LYS A 176 -11.05 0.84 20.31
N LEU A 177 -9.92 0.97 19.61
CA LEU A 177 -9.17 -0.19 19.13
C LEU A 177 -8.77 -1.10 20.31
N PRO A 178 -8.68 -2.42 20.09
CA PRO A 178 -8.17 -3.34 21.11
C PRO A 178 -6.82 -2.86 21.67
N GLY A 179 -6.61 -2.99 22.98
CA GLY A 179 -5.40 -2.47 23.65
C GLY A 179 -4.11 -3.19 23.23
N ASP A 180 -4.22 -4.37 22.64
CA ASP A 180 -3.17 -5.15 22.01
C ASP A 180 -2.97 -4.79 20.53
N CYS A 181 -3.70 -3.83 19.96
CA CYS A 181 -3.56 -3.45 18.56
C CYS A 181 -2.16 -2.87 18.26
N HIS A 182 -1.57 -3.24 17.12
CA HIS A 182 -0.25 -2.76 16.71
C HIS A 182 -0.21 -1.22 16.61
N PRO A 183 0.81 -0.54 17.18
CA PRO A 183 0.86 0.94 17.25
C PRO A 183 0.88 1.64 15.88
N SER A 184 1.33 0.95 14.83
CA SER A 184 1.28 1.49 13.46
C SER A 184 -0.13 1.53 12.85
N ILE A 185 -1.12 0.83 13.40
CA ILE A 185 -2.50 0.87 12.87
C ILE A 185 -3.13 2.27 13.07
N PRO A 186 -3.11 2.87 14.28
CA PRO A 186 -3.51 4.27 14.44
C PRO A 186 -2.74 5.22 13.51
N SER A 187 -1.42 5.05 13.39
CA SER A 187 -0.59 5.87 12.49
C SER A 187 -1.06 5.77 11.04
N MET A 188 -1.36 4.56 10.56
CA MET A 188 -1.88 4.32 9.21
C MET A 188 -3.19 5.07 8.97
N PHE A 189 -4.13 5.02 9.92
CA PHE A 189 -5.40 5.76 9.81
C PHE A 189 -5.17 7.27 9.76
N HIS A 190 -4.23 7.80 10.56
CA HIS A 190 -3.84 9.21 10.49
C HIS A 190 -3.24 9.59 9.14
N SER A 191 -2.31 8.79 8.61
CA SER A 191 -1.68 9.04 7.31
C SER A 191 -2.72 9.04 6.18
N LEU A 192 -3.62 8.05 6.16
CA LEU A 192 -4.71 7.98 5.18
C LEU A 192 -5.69 9.17 5.30
N LYS A 193 -6.05 9.57 6.53
CA LYS A 193 -6.92 10.74 6.77
C LYS A 193 -6.25 12.05 6.36
N HIS A 194 -4.96 12.20 6.64
CA HIS A 194 -4.20 13.36 6.21
C HIS A 194 -4.19 13.45 4.68
N LEU A 195 -3.79 12.37 4.01
CA LEU A 195 -3.79 12.30 2.55
C LEU A 195 -5.18 12.57 1.96
N SER A 196 -6.25 12.03 2.55
CA SER A 196 -7.61 12.23 2.06
C SER A 196 -8.10 13.68 2.15
N THR A 197 -7.52 14.49 3.05
CA THR A 197 -7.93 15.88 3.30
C THR A 197 -7.01 16.90 2.64
N THR A 198 -5.71 16.60 2.53
CA THR A 198 -4.70 17.56 2.05
C THR A 198 -4.28 17.34 0.61
N MET A 199 -4.53 16.16 0.02
CA MET A 199 -4.06 15.90 -1.33
C MET A 199 -4.85 16.73 -2.35
N PRO A 200 -4.16 17.48 -3.23
CA PRO A 200 -4.84 18.42 -4.11
C PRO A 200 -5.65 17.70 -5.18
N ARG A 201 -6.90 18.14 -5.30
CA ARG A 201 -7.89 17.60 -6.24
C ARG A 201 -7.67 18.07 -7.68
N ASN A 202 -6.82 19.08 -7.90
CA ASN A 202 -6.59 19.71 -9.21
C ASN A 202 -5.07 19.94 -9.47
N PRO A 203 -4.53 19.72 -10.68
CA PRO A 203 -3.09 19.69 -10.98
C PRO A 203 -2.32 21.01 -10.83
N ALA A 204 -2.97 22.11 -10.48
CA ALA A 204 -2.39 23.47 -10.48
C ALA A 204 -1.43 23.70 -9.31
N VAL A 205 -0.60 22.72 -8.99
CA VAL A 205 0.26 22.72 -7.82
C VAL A 205 1.71 22.47 -8.23
N THR A 206 2.63 23.02 -7.45
CA THR A 206 4.06 22.99 -7.79
C THR A 206 4.61 21.56 -7.79
N ILE A 207 5.61 21.30 -8.62
CA ILE A 207 6.28 19.98 -8.74
C ILE A 207 6.84 19.51 -7.39
N ALA A 208 7.33 20.43 -6.56
CA ALA A 208 7.86 20.11 -5.23
C ALA A 208 6.78 19.58 -4.29
N GLN A 209 5.60 20.22 -4.29
CA GLN A 209 4.48 19.75 -3.47
C GLN A 209 3.92 18.42 -4.02
N GLN A 210 3.89 18.23 -5.35
CA GLN A 210 3.52 16.95 -5.99
C GLN A 210 4.42 15.79 -5.55
N SER A 211 5.73 16.00 -5.50
CA SER A 211 6.66 14.99 -4.98
C SER A 211 6.39 14.67 -3.52
N SER A 212 6.05 15.66 -2.68
CA SER A 212 5.83 15.44 -1.25
C SER A 212 4.64 14.53 -0.95
N TRP A 213 3.51 14.66 -1.67
CA TRP A 213 2.35 13.77 -1.42
C TRP A 213 2.57 12.37 -1.97
N LEU A 214 3.28 12.27 -3.09
CA LEU A 214 3.73 10.98 -3.61
C LEU A 214 4.55 10.21 -2.58
N ASP A 215 5.50 10.91 -1.96
CA ASP A 215 6.35 10.35 -0.93
C ASP A 215 5.49 9.89 0.26
N GLN A 216 4.53 10.70 0.71
CA GLN A 216 3.59 10.33 1.77
C GLN A 216 2.69 9.13 1.40
N LEU A 217 2.20 9.04 0.15
CA LEU A 217 1.43 7.90 -0.34
C LEU A 217 2.24 6.60 -0.25
N ASN A 218 3.48 6.65 -0.74
CA ASN A 218 4.37 5.50 -0.76
C ASN A 218 4.78 5.07 0.66
N ILE A 219 5.07 6.04 1.54
CA ILE A 219 5.34 5.79 2.97
C ILE A 219 4.12 5.11 3.63
N THR A 220 2.92 5.64 3.38
CA THR A 220 1.67 5.13 3.98
C THR A 220 1.37 3.70 3.51
N GLU A 221 1.53 3.44 2.21
CA GLU A 221 1.39 2.11 1.63
C GLU A 221 2.43 1.13 2.20
N LEU A 222 3.65 1.59 2.43
CA LEU A 222 4.68 0.76 3.04
C LEU A 222 4.42 0.47 4.52
N GLN A 223 3.91 1.44 5.28
CA GLN A 223 3.46 1.21 6.65
C GLN A 223 2.39 0.12 6.71
N MET A 224 1.46 0.09 5.76
CA MET A 224 0.47 -0.99 5.65
C MET A 224 1.13 -2.35 5.42
N HIS A 225 2.14 -2.41 4.55
CA HIS A 225 2.90 -3.65 4.31
C HIS A 225 3.59 -4.18 5.56
N GLN A 226 4.22 -3.29 6.34
CA GLN A 226 4.90 -3.68 7.58
C GLN A 226 3.93 -4.23 8.62
N ILE A 227 2.72 -3.66 8.73
CA ILE A 227 1.69 -4.18 9.64
C ILE A 227 1.31 -5.62 9.25
N ILE A 228 1.17 -5.89 7.95
CA ILE A 228 0.83 -7.22 7.44
C ILE A 228 1.99 -8.21 7.66
N GLU A 229 3.23 -7.79 7.49
CA GLU A 229 4.39 -8.64 7.74
C GLU A 229 4.55 -9.01 9.21
N ASN A 230 4.44 -8.03 10.10
CA ASN A 230 4.57 -8.27 11.55
C ASN A 230 3.54 -9.32 12.04
N GLU A 231 2.38 -9.42 11.40
CA GLU A 231 1.40 -10.48 11.66
C GLU A 231 1.92 -11.87 11.30
N LEU A 232 2.51 -12.00 10.11
CA LEU A 232 3.04 -13.28 9.63
C LEU A 232 4.20 -13.77 10.51
N ILE A 233 5.08 -12.87 10.94
CA ILE A 233 6.20 -13.20 11.83
C ILE A 233 5.69 -13.60 13.22
N SER A 234 4.74 -12.84 13.78
CA SER A 234 4.11 -13.12 15.09
C SER A 234 3.42 -14.50 15.13
N GLN A 235 2.85 -14.95 14.01
CA GLN A 235 2.20 -16.27 13.94
C GLN A 235 3.20 -17.44 13.92
N THR A 236 4.42 -17.22 13.42
CA THR A 236 5.49 -18.23 13.43
C THR A 236 6.28 -18.27 14.73
N ASP A 237 6.33 -17.17 15.48
CA ASP A 237 7.10 -17.04 16.73
C ASP A 237 6.15 -16.71 17.90
N ALA A 238 5.47 -17.75 18.41
CA ALA A 238 4.39 -17.65 19.41
C ALA A 238 4.82 -17.09 20.79
N LEU A 239 6.06 -16.63 20.96
CA LEU A 239 6.65 -16.28 22.25
C LEU A 239 7.08 -14.81 22.38
N THR A 240 6.96 -13.96 21.35
CA THR A 240 7.69 -12.67 21.34
C THR A 240 6.94 -11.40 20.99
N THR A 241 5.69 -11.41 20.49
CA THR A 241 5.00 -10.15 20.16
C THR A 241 3.83 -9.84 21.12
N PRO A 242 3.82 -8.67 21.78
CA PRO A 242 2.78 -8.30 22.74
C PRO A 242 1.53 -7.68 22.08
N PHE A 243 1.41 -7.77 20.75
CA PHE A 243 0.38 -7.06 19.97
C PHE A 243 -0.29 -7.97 18.93
N VAL A 244 -1.60 -7.78 18.74
CA VAL A 244 -2.39 -8.33 17.62
C VAL A 244 -2.34 -7.35 16.47
N THR A 245 -1.56 -7.70 15.46
CA THR A 245 -1.68 -7.16 14.10
C THR A 245 -2.89 -7.82 13.44
N SER A 246 -3.91 -7.05 13.07
CA SER A 246 -5.02 -7.54 12.24
C SER A 246 -4.86 -6.97 10.84
N ARG A 247 -4.54 -7.82 9.86
CA ARG A 247 -4.35 -7.46 8.45
C ARG A 247 -5.59 -6.89 7.79
N VAL A 248 -6.76 -7.03 8.42
CA VAL A 248 -8.00 -6.40 7.96
C VAL A 248 -7.82 -4.90 7.77
N TYR A 249 -7.17 -4.21 8.71
CA TYR A 249 -6.96 -2.77 8.65
C TYR A 249 -6.07 -2.33 7.47
N PRO A 250 -4.83 -2.84 7.32
CA PRO A 250 -3.97 -2.46 6.20
C PRO A 250 -4.49 -2.95 4.83
N ILE A 251 -5.21 -4.08 4.74
CA ILE A 251 -5.82 -4.52 3.47
C ILE A 251 -6.91 -3.52 3.03
N ALA A 252 -7.81 -3.13 3.93
CA ALA A 252 -8.83 -2.12 3.63
C ALA A 252 -8.20 -0.74 3.35
N GLY A 253 -7.14 -0.37 4.09
CA GLY A 253 -6.33 0.81 3.80
C GLY A 253 -5.75 0.79 2.38
N SER A 254 -5.27 -0.37 1.93
CA SER A 254 -4.71 -0.56 0.59
C SER A 254 -5.78 -0.44 -0.49
N ILE A 255 -6.98 -0.97 -0.25
CA ILE A 255 -8.14 -0.79 -1.13
C ILE A 255 -8.50 0.70 -1.24
N PHE A 256 -8.62 1.40 -0.10
CA PHE A 256 -8.96 2.82 -0.06
C PHE A 256 -7.92 3.65 -0.83
N LEU A 257 -6.65 3.39 -0.57
CA LEU A 257 -5.53 4.03 -1.24
C LEU A 257 -5.58 3.76 -2.75
N CYS A 258 -5.78 2.52 -3.18
CA CYS A 258 -5.87 2.14 -4.59
C CYS A 258 -7.02 2.86 -5.30
N LEU A 259 -8.24 2.80 -4.75
CA LEU A 259 -9.43 3.34 -5.40
C LEU A 259 -9.43 4.87 -5.47
N TRP A 260 -9.08 5.54 -4.38
CA TRP A 260 -9.38 6.97 -4.25
C TRP A 260 -8.16 7.87 -4.17
N LEU A 261 -7.05 7.39 -3.60
CA LEU A 261 -5.82 8.18 -3.56
C LEU A 261 -5.00 7.97 -4.85
N ARG A 262 -4.92 6.74 -5.34
CA ARG A 262 -4.26 6.39 -6.62
C ARG A 262 -5.21 6.40 -7.81
N GLN A 263 -6.52 6.53 -7.59
CA GLN A 263 -7.56 6.63 -8.63
C GLN A 263 -7.53 5.45 -9.61
N LEU A 264 -7.27 4.24 -9.11
CA LEU A 264 -7.36 3.05 -9.95
C LEU A 264 -8.78 2.82 -10.42
N SER A 265 -8.89 2.26 -11.62
CA SER A 265 -10.17 1.76 -12.11
C SER A 265 -10.73 0.71 -11.16
N ILE A 266 -12.03 0.81 -10.86
CA ILE A 266 -12.77 -0.18 -10.08
C ILE A 266 -12.76 -1.59 -10.72
N GLN A 267 -12.47 -1.67 -12.02
CA GLN A 267 -12.30 -2.92 -12.77
C GLN A 267 -10.88 -3.51 -12.67
N SER A 268 -9.98 -2.90 -11.89
CA SER A 268 -8.60 -3.38 -11.71
C SER A 268 -8.57 -4.76 -11.07
N ASN A 269 -7.77 -5.68 -11.63
CA ASN A 269 -7.57 -7.02 -11.08
C ASN A 269 -6.85 -7.02 -9.71
N VAL A 270 -6.17 -5.93 -9.35
CA VAL A 270 -5.60 -5.74 -8.01
C VAL A 270 -6.69 -5.81 -6.95
N LEU A 271 -7.87 -5.28 -7.26
CA LEU A 271 -9.00 -5.25 -6.35
C LEU A 271 -9.63 -6.63 -6.17
N ASP A 272 -9.59 -7.51 -7.18
CA ASP A 272 -10.07 -8.90 -7.03
C ASP A 272 -9.36 -9.56 -5.85
N TYR A 273 -8.04 -9.47 -5.89
CA TYR A 273 -7.18 -10.04 -4.87
C TYR A 273 -7.31 -9.36 -3.51
N LEU A 274 -7.35 -8.02 -3.46
CA LEU A 274 -7.50 -7.29 -2.20
C LEU A 274 -8.87 -7.56 -1.54
N VAL A 275 -9.93 -7.65 -2.34
CA VAL A 275 -11.28 -7.97 -1.85
C VAL A 275 -11.32 -9.37 -1.28
N ASP A 276 -10.80 -10.37 -1.99
CA ASP A 276 -10.76 -11.75 -1.50
C ASP A 276 -9.92 -11.86 -0.22
N SER A 277 -8.80 -11.14 -0.16
CA SER A 277 -7.93 -11.10 1.03
C SER A 277 -8.61 -10.43 2.22
N LEU A 278 -9.38 -9.37 1.98
CA LEU A 278 -10.14 -8.67 3.03
C LEU A 278 -11.26 -9.56 3.57
N ILE A 279 -12.02 -10.24 2.70
CA ILE A 279 -13.06 -11.19 3.09
C ILE A 279 -12.45 -12.29 3.95
N TYR A 280 -11.36 -12.89 3.48
CA TYR A 280 -10.67 -13.96 4.21
C TYR A 280 -10.18 -13.50 5.59
N ALA A 281 -9.62 -12.29 5.68
CA ALA A 281 -9.16 -11.72 6.95
C ALA A 281 -10.31 -11.37 7.91
N LEU A 282 -11.47 -10.95 7.39
CA LEU A 282 -12.67 -10.69 8.18
C LEU A 282 -13.33 -11.99 8.68
N ASP A 283 -13.30 -13.06 7.87
CA ASP A 283 -13.84 -14.38 8.23
C ASP A 283 -12.92 -15.18 9.18
N GLU A 284 -11.61 -14.87 9.23
CA GLU A 284 -10.68 -15.52 10.19
C GLU A 284 -11.02 -15.22 11.65
N ILE A 285 -11.74 -14.13 11.93
CA ILE A 285 -12.20 -13.80 13.27
C ILE A 285 -13.65 -14.26 13.42
N GLU A 286 -13.86 -15.32 14.20
CA GLU A 286 -15.19 -15.95 14.42
C GLU A 286 -16.23 -14.98 15.04
N HIS A 287 -15.82 -13.83 15.56
CA HIS A 287 -16.69 -12.85 16.22
C HIS A 287 -16.49 -11.41 15.72
N GLU A 288 -17.49 -10.88 14.98
CA GLU A 288 -17.55 -9.48 14.53
C GLU A 288 -17.40 -8.46 15.68
N GLN A 289 -17.70 -8.87 16.91
CA GLN A 289 -17.66 -8.05 18.14
C GLN A 289 -16.24 -7.62 18.54
N GLN A 290 -15.20 -8.19 17.94
CA GLN A 290 -13.81 -7.85 18.25
C GLN A 290 -13.34 -6.55 17.56
N TYR A 291 -14.09 -6.07 16.56
CA TYR A 291 -13.81 -4.81 15.87
C TYR A 291 -14.68 -3.67 16.41
N PRO A 292 -14.13 -2.46 16.60
CA PRO A 292 -14.96 -1.30 16.91
C PRO A 292 -15.97 -1.08 15.78
N SER A 293 -17.26 -1.03 16.11
CA SER A 293 -18.35 -1.06 15.11
C SER A 293 -18.24 0.03 14.04
N VAL A 294 -17.73 1.22 14.40
CA VAL A 294 -17.48 2.34 13.47
C VAL A 294 -16.37 2.01 12.47
N ILE A 295 -15.31 1.33 12.91
CA ILE A 295 -14.21 0.91 12.03
C ILE A 295 -14.67 -0.26 11.16
N LEU A 296 -15.40 -1.23 11.72
CA LEU A 296 -16.00 -2.32 10.95
C LEU A 296 -16.90 -1.79 9.82
N LEU A 297 -17.71 -0.78 10.10
CA LEU A 297 -18.53 -0.11 9.09
C LEU A 297 -17.67 0.40 7.94
N TRP A 298 -16.57 1.11 8.24
CA TRP A 298 -15.66 1.62 7.22
C TRP A 298 -14.98 0.51 6.42
N LEU A 299 -14.49 -0.55 7.08
CA LEU A 299 -13.87 -1.71 6.44
C LEU A 299 -14.83 -2.34 5.41
N LEU A 300 -16.09 -2.52 5.79
CA LEU A 300 -17.11 -3.13 4.96
C LEU A 300 -17.56 -2.22 3.80
N PHE A 301 -17.67 -0.91 4.01
CA PHE A 301 -17.99 0.03 2.92
C PHE A 301 -16.85 0.13 1.91
N VAL A 302 -15.59 0.18 2.37
CA VAL A 302 -14.41 0.21 1.51
C VAL A 302 -14.27 -1.09 0.70
N GLY A 303 -14.35 -2.24 1.36
CA GLY A 303 -14.32 -3.54 0.69
C GLY A 303 -15.51 -3.75 -0.24
N GLY A 304 -16.70 -3.33 0.19
CA GLY A 304 -17.92 -3.34 -0.60
C GLY A 304 -17.75 -2.53 -1.88
N ALA A 305 -17.25 -1.30 -1.79
CA ALA A 305 -17.01 -0.44 -2.96
C ALA A 305 -16.06 -1.11 -3.95
N ALA A 306 -14.96 -1.68 -3.48
CA ALA A 306 -14.05 -2.45 -4.33
C ALA A 306 -14.69 -3.70 -4.93
N ALA A 307 -15.72 -4.26 -4.29
CA ALA A 307 -16.47 -5.40 -4.79
C ALA A 307 -17.52 -5.04 -5.87
N GLU A 308 -17.65 -3.77 -6.30
CA GLU A 308 -18.61 -3.40 -7.36
C GLU A 308 -18.33 -4.17 -8.65
N GLY A 309 -19.37 -4.81 -9.20
CA GLY A 309 -19.26 -5.70 -10.37
C GLY A 309 -18.69 -7.09 -10.07
N ARG A 310 -18.32 -7.40 -8.82
CA ARG A 310 -17.79 -8.71 -8.39
C ARG A 310 -18.85 -9.53 -7.69
N ARG A 311 -18.72 -10.86 -7.75
CA ARG A 311 -19.62 -11.81 -7.06
C ARG A 311 -19.59 -11.66 -5.54
N THR A 312 -18.46 -11.21 -5.02
CA THR A 312 -18.21 -10.99 -3.59
C THR A 312 -18.98 -9.78 -3.01
N ARG A 313 -19.60 -8.94 -3.85
CA ARG A 313 -20.40 -7.79 -3.41
C ARG A 313 -21.49 -8.15 -2.40
N GLN A 314 -22.18 -9.27 -2.64
CA GLN A 314 -23.28 -9.73 -1.78
C GLN A 314 -22.82 -10.09 -0.37
N TRP A 315 -21.59 -10.58 -0.22
CA TRP A 315 -21.01 -10.89 1.09
C TRP A 315 -20.88 -9.61 1.95
N PHE A 316 -20.42 -8.50 1.35
CA PHE A 316 -20.32 -7.22 2.07
C PHE A 316 -21.69 -6.65 2.43
N LEU A 317 -22.68 -6.74 1.54
CA LEU A 317 -24.04 -6.27 1.82
C LEU A 317 -24.66 -7.01 3.03
N GLY A 318 -24.50 -8.33 3.08
CA GLY A 318 -24.97 -9.13 4.23
C GLY A 318 -24.36 -8.69 5.56
N ARG A 319 -23.03 -8.51 5.59
CA ARG A 319 -22.30 -8.04 6.79
C ARG A 319 -22.62 -6.57 7.14
N LEU A 320 -22.79 -5.71 6.14
CA LEU A 320 -23.13 -4.30 6.34
C LEU A 320 -24.50 -4.12 6.99
N SER A 321 -25.49 -4.94 6.63
CA SER A 321 -26.82 -4.90 7.23
C SER A 321 -26.74 -5.05 8.76
N ASN A 322 -25.94 -6.00 9.25
CA ASN A 322 -25.72 -6.22 10.68
C ASN A 322 -25.01 -5.02 11.35
N ALA A 323 -23.97 -4.48 10.69
CA ALA A 323 -23.21 -3.35 11.23
C ALA A 323 -24.05 -2.06 11.33
N VAL A 324 -24.87 -1.79 10.31
CA VAL A 324 -25.80 -0.65 10.26
C VAL A 324 -26.86 -0.75 11.37
N GLN A 325 -27.45 -1.94 11.55
CA GLN A 325 -28.42 -2.19 12.62
C GLN A 325 -27.78 -2.00 14.01
N THR A 326 -26.58 -2.53 14.22
CA THR A 326 -25.84 -2.40 15.48
C THR A 326 -25.56 -0.94 15.85
N LEU A 327 -25.26 -0.11 14.86
CA LEU A 327 -25.02 1.33 15.04
C LEU A 327 -26.31 2.18 15.03
N ASN A 328 -27.49 1.57 14.85
CA ASN A 328 -28.78 2.26 14.70
C ASN A 328 -28.75 3.36 13.63
N LEU A 329 -28.14 3.08 12.48
CA LEU A 329 -28.05 4.02 11.37
C LEU A 329 -29.25 3.81 10.43
N ASP A 330 -30.08 4.84 10.30
CA ASP A 330 -31.37 4.80 9.59
C ASP A 330 -31.39 5.64 8.31
N SER A 331 -30.27 6.27 7.96
CA SER A 331 -30.19 7.16 6.81
C SER A 331 -28.77 7.30 6.29
N TRP A 332 -28.62 7.46 4.97
CA TRP A 332 -27.34 7.74 4.32
C TRP A 332 -26.60 8.91 4.99
N ARG A 333 -27.31 9.98 5.37
CA ARG A 333 -26.71 11.14 6.05
C ARG A 333 -26.01 10.76 7.35
N ARG A 334 -26.61 9.88 8.17
CA ARG A 334 -25.98 9.43 9.41
C ARG A 334 -24.79 8.52 9.15
N VAL A 335 -24.91 7.62 8.17
CA VAL A 335 -23.81 6.74 7.73
C VAL A 335 -22.62 7.58 7.26
N LYS A 336 -22.88 8.55 6.37
CA LYS A 336 -21.88 9.48 5.85
C LYS A 336 -21.16 10.22 6.97
N ASN A 337 -21.88 10.80 7.93
CA ASN A 337 -21.27 11.51 9.05
C ASN A 337 -20.32 10.63 9.87
N VAL A 338 -20.61 9.33 10.00
CA VAL A 338 -19.72 8.37 10.67
C VAL A 338 -18.49 8.08 9.82
N LEU A 339 -18.66 7.85 8.52
CA LEU A 339 -17.57 7.55 7.59
C LEU A 339 -16.62 8.74 7.39
N GLU A 340 -17.11 9.97 7.41
CA GLU A 340 -16.32 11.20 7.30
C GLU A 340 -15.36 11.40 8.49
N ALA A 341 -15.58 10.75 9.63
CA ALA A 341 -14.64 10.78 10.75
C ALA A 341 -13.40 9.89 10.51
N LEU A 342 -13.48 8.96 9.55
CA LEU A 342 -12.42 8.06 9.10
C LEU A 342 -11.83 8.55 7.76
N PRO A 343 -10.84 7.85 7.16
CA PRO A 343 -10.36 8.20 5.82
C PRO A 343 -11.52 8.21 4.81
N TYR A 344 -11.74 9.38 4.22
CA TYR A 344 -12.89 9.65 3.35
C TYR A 344 -12.52 10.76 2.37
N VAL A 345 -12.93 10.61 1.11
CA VAL A 345 -12.84 11.64 0.07
C VAL A 345 -14.20 11.81 -0.60
N ASP A 346 -14.49 12.98 -1.15
CA ASP A 346 -15.81 13.25 -1.75
C ASP A 346 -16.10 12.32 -2.94
N GLU A 347 -15.06 11.88 -3.66
CA GLU A 347 -15.14 10.96 -4.79
C GLU A 347 -15.66 9.56 -4.38
N CYS A 348 -15.55 9.18 -3.11
CA CYS A 348 -16.10 7.91 -2.64
C CYS A 348 -17.61 8.00 -2.35
N ASP A 349 -18.18 9.20 -2.14
CA ASP A 349 -19.58 9.38 -1.72
C ASP A 349 -20.56 8.65 -2.63
N GLU A 350 -20.40 8.80 -3.95
CA GLU A 350 -21.31 8.17 -4.92
C GLU A 350 -21.26 6.64 -4.84
N TYR A 351 -20.06 6.07 -4.74
CA TYR A 351 -19.85 4.62 -4.62
C TYR A 351 -20.46 4.09 -3.32
N LEU A 352 -20.18 4.76 -2.21
CA LEU A 352 -20.66 4.35 -0.89
C LEU A 352 -22.19 4.51 -0.77
N ARG A 353 -22.76 5.57 -1.36
CA ARG A 353 -24.20 5.78 -1.42
C ARG A 353 -24.91 4.70 -2.23
N ARG A 354 -24.35 4.24 -3.36
CA ARG A 354 -24.91 3.11 -4.11
C ARG A 354 -24.99 1.84 -3.27
N ILE A 355 -23.98 1.57 -2.42
CA ILE A 355 -24.04 0.45 -1.47
C ILE A 355 -25.21 0.60 -0.52
N TRP A 356 -25.41 1.81 0.02
CA TRP A 356 -26.53 2.10 0.90
C TRP A 356 -27.89 1.89 0.21
N GLU A 357 -28.04 2.37 -1.02
CA GLU A 357 -29.26 2.17 -1.83
C GLU A 357 -29.51 0.69 -2.18
N GLU A 358 -28.45 -0.12 -2.31
CA GLU A 358 -28.57 -1.59 -2.45
C GLU A 358 -29.04 -2.24 -1.15
N LEU A 359 -28.51 -1.81 0.01
CA LEU A 359 -28.93 -2.30 1.32
C LEU A 359 -30.41 -2.04 1.57
N GLU A 360 -30.87 -0.80 1.33
CA GLU A 360 -32.29 -0.42 1.51
C GLU A 360 -33.21 -1.29 0.66
N ARG A 361 -32.83 -1.59 -0.58
CA ARG A 361 -33.59 -2.47 -1.47
C ARG A 361 -33.63 -3.91 -0.96
N SER A 362 -32.52 -4.43 -0.45
CA SER A 362 -32.42 -5.80 0.08
C SER A 362 -33.21 -6.04 1.38
N THR A 363 -33.54 -4.98 2.13
CA THR A 363 -34.37 -5.06 3.34
C THR A 363 -35.89 -4.98 3.07
N ILE A 364 -36.30 -4.68 1.85
CA ILE A 364 -37.72 -4.53 1.45
C ILE A 364 -38.27 -5.82 0.80
N GLU A 365 -37.38 -6.70 0.33
CA GLU A 365 -37.71 -8.08 -0.08
C GLU A 365 -37.68 -9.04 1.12
#